data_AF-A0AAE0CJP3-F1
#
_entry.id   AF-A0AAE0CJP3-F1
#
_cell.length_a   1.000
_cell.length_b   1.000
_cell.length_c   1.000
_cell.angle_alpha   90.00
_cell.angle_beta   90.00
_cell.angle_gamma   90.00
#
_symmetry.space_group_name_H-M   'P 1'
#
loop_
_entity.id
_entity.type
_entity.pdbx_description
1 polymer ?
#
loop_
_entity_poly.entity_id
_entity_poly.type
_entity_poly.pdbx_seq_one_letter_code
_entity_poly.pdbx_strand_id
1 'polypeptide(L)'
;MNTYLTTFAHKMEVSRKERSLYMNAFAVGLYEFQVKDGRYEAIVDLENKTCICREFQLDQLPCAYAFAAMGVHNIPYEGKCSKCYKSEYLMIAYSELINLVGDQSDWIIHEDVRCKVVYPPVGGHSAG
;
A
#
# COMPACT_ATOMS: atom_id res chain seq x y z
N MET A 1 7.49 13.17 17.69
CA MET A 1 6.85 13.67 16.45
C MET A 1 5.56 12.88 16.24
N ASN A 2 4.41 13.55 16.39
CA ASN A 2 3.09 12.93 16.22
C ASN A 2 2.80 12.82 14.72
N THR A 3 3.35 11.80 14.07
CA THR A 3 3.08 11.53 12.65
C THR A 3 1.75 10.80 12.53
N TYR A 4 0.82 11.40 11.79
CA TYR A 4 -0.50 10.84 11.49
C TYR A 4 -0.41 9.48 10.77
N LEU A 5 0.71 9.24 10.08
CA LEU A 5 0.99 8.03 9.32
C LEU A 5 2.01 7.13 10.03
N THR A 6 1.95 5.83 9.71
CA THR A 6 3.02 4.88 10.06
C THR A 6 4.35 5.30 9.46
N THR A 7 5.47 4.90 10.09
CA THR A 7 6.83 5.20 9.60
C THR A 7 7.05 4.73 8.17
N PHE A 8 6.50 3.58 7.79
CA PHE A 8 6.57 3.06 6.42
C PHE A 8 5.85 3.99 5.43
N ALA A 9 4.60 4.35 5.71
CA ALA A 9 3.82 5.22 4.84
C ALA A 9 4.44 6.61 4.70
N HIS A 10 4.99 7.17 5.79
CA HIS A 10 5.69 8.45 5.73
C HIS A 10 6.96 8.41 4.87
N LYS A 11 7.76 7.33 4.95
CA LYS A 11 8.92 7.15 4.05
C LYS A 11 8.49 7.06 2.58
N MET A 12 7.39 6.34 2.31
CA MET A 12 6.82 6.23 0.96
C MET A 12 6.28 7.57 0.46
N GLU A 13 5.59 8.32 1.30
CA GLU A 13 5.09 9.67 1.01
C GLU A 13 6.25 10.58 0.55
N VAL A 14 7.32 10.69 1.36
CA VAL A 14 8.48 11.54 1.05
C VAL A 14 9.15 11.11 -0.26
N SER A 15 9.46 9.82 -0.41
CA SER A 15 10.15 9.31 -1.60
C SER A 15 9.31 9.47 -2.89
N ARG A 16 8.00 9.21 -2.83
CA ARG A 16 7.11 9.34 -4.00
C ARG A 16 6.85 10.79 -4.36
N LYS A 17 6.76 11.68 -3.36
CA LYS A 17 6.67 13.12 -3.56
C LYS A 17 7.93 13.72 -4.18
N GLU A 18 9.11 13.28 -3.76
CA GLU A 18 10.37 13.70 -4.39
C GLU A 18 10.42 13.26 -5.86
N ARG A 19 10.02 12.02 -6.15
CA ARG A 19 9.91 11.53 -7.53
C ARG A 19 8.87 12.28 -8.37
N SER A 20 7.81 12.80 -7.77
CA SER A 20 6.80 13.52 -8.54
C SER A 20 7.31 14.86 -9.08
N LEU A 21 8.39 15.42 -8.51
CA LEU A 21 8.92 16.74 -8.88
C LEU A 21 9.47 16.79 -10.32
N TYR A 22 9.85 15.65 -10.89
CA TYR A 22 10.35 15.57 -12.27
C TYR A 22 9.25 15.28 -13.30
N MET A 23 7.98 15.26 -12.90
CA MET A 23 6.85 14.89 -13.75
C MET A 23 6.00 16.10 -14.13
N ASN A 24 5.39 16.05 -15.31
CA ASN A 24 4.44 17.06 -15.76
C ASN A 24 3.03 16.47 -15.73
N ALA A 25 2.10 17.13 -15.02
CA ALA A 25 0.72 16.69 -14.88
C ALA A 25 -0.23 17.67 -15.57
N PHE A 26 -1.20 17.11 -16.29
CA PHE A 26 -2.21 17.84 -17.04
C PHE A 26 -3.59 17.33 -16.60
N ALA A 27 -4.46 18.24 -16.17
CA ALA A 27 -5.84 17.89 -15.84
C ALA A 27 -6.61 17.53 -17.11
N VAL A 28 -7.27 16.38 -17.10
CA VAL A 28 -8.16 15.91 -18.17
C VAL A 28 -9.62 15.97 -17.70
N GLY A 29 -9.85 15.83 -16.39
CA GLY A 29 -11.13 16.04 -15.72
C GLY A 29 -10.93 16.63 -14.32
N LEU A 30 -11.99 16.64 -13.52
CA LEU A 30 -11.95 17.21 -12.16
C LEU A 30 -11.00 16.43 -11.22
N TYR A 31 -10.96 15.10 -11.37
CA TYR A 31 -10.10 14.21 -10.58
C TYR A 31 -9.19 13.33 -11.45
N GLU A 32 -9.24 13.50 -12.77
CA GLU A 32 -8.49 12.71 -13.74
C GLU A 32 -7.36 13.52 -14.35
N PHE A 33 -6.17 12.94 -14.38
CA PHE A 33 -4.95 13.60 -14.83
C PHE A 33 -4.12 12.69 -15.71
N GLN A 34 -3.54 13.28 -16.76
CA GLN A 34 -2.46 12.67 -17.52
C GLN A 34 -1.13 13.20 -16.97
N VAL A 35 -0.26 12.29 -16.56
CA VAL A 35 1.04 12.63 -15.95
C VAL A 35 2.16 12.01 -16.77
N LYS A 36 3.15 12.80 -17.16
CA LYS A 36 4.28 12.37 -18.00
C LYS A 36 5.59 12.53 -17.26
N ASP A 37 6.44 11.51 -17.29
CA ASP A 37 7.80 11.54 -16.72
C ASP A 37 8.92 11.59 -17.78
N GLY A 38 8.55 11.77 -19.04
CA GLY A 38 9.44 11.81 -20.20
C GLY A 38 9.71 10.46 -20.85
N ARG A 39 9.45 9.33 -20.17
CA ARG A 39 9.57 7.97 -20.73
C ARG A 39 8.22 7.26 -20.78
N TYR A 40 7.37 7.54 -19.82
CA TYR A 40 6.08 6.95 -19.63
C TYR A 40 5.04 8.02 -19.34
N GLU A 41 3.80 7.68 -19.65
CA GLU A 41 2.64 8.51 -19.36
C GLU A 41 1.66 7.69 -18.54
N ALA A 42 1.18 8.25 -17.44
CA ALA A 42 0.20 7.63 -16.57
C ALA A 42 -1.12 8.39 -16.56
N ILE A 43 -2.24 7.67 -16.60
CA ILE A 43 -3.55 8.22 -16.25
C ILE A 43 -3.78 7.97 -14.77
N VAL A 44 -4.09 9.03 -14.04
CA VAL A 44 -4.35 9.03 -12.60
C VAL A 44 -5.78 9.48 -12.36
N ASP A 45 -6.51 8.72 -11.54
CA ASP A 45 -7.79 9.11 -10.98
C ASP A 45 -7.64 9.26 -9.46
N LEU A 46 -7.74 10.50 -8.98
CA LEU A 46 -7.58 10.83 -7.56
C LEU A 46 -8.85 10.57 -6.74
N GLU A 47 -10.02 10.42 -7.36
CA GLU A 47 -11.27 10.11 -6.66
C GLU A 47 -11.35 8.60 -6.39
N ASN A 48 -11.18 7.79 -7.43
CA ASN A 48 -11.17 6.34 -7.34
C ASN A 48 -9.83 5.76 -6.84
N LYS A 49 -8.82 6.62 -6.62
CA LYS A 49 -7.48 6.27 -6.12
C LYS A 49 -6.78 5.24 -7.01
N THR A 50 -6.84 5.47 -8.32
CA THR A 50 -6.23 4.57 -9.30
C THR A 50 -5.17 5.28 -10.12
N CYS A 51 -4.19 4.50 -10.57
CA CYS A 51 -3.20 4.90 -11.54
C CYS A 51 -2.88 3.71 -12.43
N ILE A 52 -2.57 3.95 -13.71
CA ILE A 52 -2.18 2.85 -14.60
C ILE A 52 -0.89 2.15 -14.17
N CYS A 53 -0.03 2.80 -13.38
CA CYS A 53 1.13 2.16 -12.77
C CYS A 53 0.78 1.12 -11.68
N ARG A 54 -0.49 1.06 -11.27
CA ARG A 54 -1.06 0.17 -10.24
C ARG A 54 -0.56 0.32 -8.81
N GLU A 55 0.52 1.06 -8.56
CA GLU A 55 1.02 1.34 -7.21
C GLU A 55 -0.06 1.97 -6.32
N PHE A 56 -0.90 2.85 -6.86
CA PHE A 56 -1.93 3.52 -6.05
C PHE A 56 -2.99 2.53 -5.55
N GLN A 57 -3.43 1.61 -6.41
CA GLN A 57 -4.41 0.58 -6.06
C GLN A 57 -3.81 -0.47 -5.12
N LEU A 58 -2.59 -0.94 -5.41
CA LEU A 58 -1.97 -2.05 -4.69
C LEU A 58 -1.49 -1.63 -3.31
N ASP A 59 -0.76 -0.52 -3.24
CA ASP A 59 -0.20 -0.04 -1.98
C ASP A 59 -1.24 0.70 -1.16
N GLN A 60 -2.34 1.14 -1.78
CA GLN A 60 -3.35 2.03 -1.20
C GLN A 60 -2.74 3.34 -0.65
N LEU A 61 -1.65 3.76 -1.28
CA LEU A 61 -0.91 5.00 -1.05
C LEU A 61 -0.74 5.71 -2.40
N PRO A 62 -0.86 7.04 -2.47
CA PRO A 62 -0.56 7.77 -3.69
C PRO A 62 0.80 7.37 -4.27
N CYS A 63 0.82 7.00 -5.56
CA CYS A 63 2.04 6.76 -6.31
C CYS A 63 2.71 8.08 -6.71
N ALA A 64 3.93 8.05 -7.27
CA ALA A 64 4.61 9.27 -7.72
C ALA A 64 3.79 10.09 -8.73
N TYR A 65 3.12 9.43 -9.69
CA TYR A 65 2.22 10.12 -10.62
C TYR A 65 1.02 10.76 -9.92
N ALA A 66 0.46 10.09 -8.90
CA ALA A 66 -0.64 10.65 -8.12
C ALA A 66 -0.21 11.90 -7.34
N PHE A 67 1.01 11.93 -6.79
CA PHE A 67 1.55 13.15 -6.16
C PHE A 67 1.70 14.30 -7.16
N ALA A 68 2.15 14.03 -8.38
CA ALA A 68 2.24 15.06 -9.43
C ALA A 68 0.85 15.60 -9.78
N ALA A 69 -0.13 14.72 -9.97
CA ALA A 69 -1.53 15.08 -10.23
C ALA A 69 -2.13 15.92 -9.09
N MET A 70 -1.92 15.51 -7.84
CA MET A 70 -2.39 16.25 -6.66
C MET A 70 -1.81 17.67 -6.61
N GLY A 71 -0.56 17.86 -7.06
CA GLY A 71 0.08 19.16 -7.12
C GLY A 71 -0.63 20.17 -8.03
N VAL A 72 -1.32 19.73 -9.08
CA VAL A 72 -1.99 20.62 -10.06
C VAL A 72 -3.10 21.45 -9.42
N HIS A 73 -3.85 20.85 -8.49
CA HIS A 73 -4.97 21.51 -7.80
C HIS A 73 -4.75 21.63 -6.28
N ASN A 74 -3.50 21.46 -5.83
CA ASN A 74 -3.12 21.43 -4.42
C ASN A 74 -4.04 20.52 -3.59
N ILE A 75 -4.36 19.35 -4.15
CA ILE A 75 -5.24 18.37 -3.52
C ILE A 75 -4.51 17.80 -2.30
N PRO A 76 -5.13 17.86 -1.11
CA PRO A 76 -4.51 17.37 0.11
C PRO A 76 -4.21 15.87 0.01
N TYR A 77 -3.13 15.45 0.66
CA TYR A 77 -2.79 14.04 0.80
C TYR A 77 -3.77 13.33 1.73
N GLU A 78 -4.32 14.08 2.67
CA GLU A 78 -5.36 13.64 3.59
C GLU A 78 -6.55 13.07 2.81
N GLY A 79 -6.87 11.80 3.08
CA GLY A 79 -7.98 11.10 2.43
C GLY A 79 -7.62 10.36 1.14
N LYS A 80 -6.40 10.54 0.60
CA LYS A 80 -5.91 9.76 -0.55
C LYS A 80 -5.22 8.47 -0.15
N CYS A 81 -4.63 8.40 1.05
CA CYS A 81 -4.13 7.16 1.64
C CYS A 81 -5.25 6.31 2.29
N SER A 82 -5.02 5.00 2.37
CA SER A 82 -5.86 4.10 3.16
C SER A 82 -5.74 4.37 4.66
N LYS A 83 -6.82 4.06 5.38
CA LYS A 83 -6.87 4.21 6.84
C LYS A 83 -5.90 3.29 7.57
N CYS A 84 -5.53 2.14 6.98
CA CYS A 84 -4.60 1.18 7.59
C CYS A 84 -3.20 1.75 7.84
N TYR A 85 -2.82 2.83 7.14
CA TYR A 85 -1.54 3.50 7.34
C TYR A 85 -1.59 4.63 8.36
N LYS A 86 -2.75 4.90 8.98
CA LYS A 86 -2.86 5.91 10.03
C LYS A 86 -2.49 5.29 11.37
N SER A 87 -1.63 5.97 12.13
CA SER A 87 -1.13 5.50 13.42
C SER A 87 -2.28 5.19 14.39
N GLU A 88 -3.32 6.03 14.40
CA GLU A 88 -4.54 5.83 15.20
C GLU A 88 -5.25 4.50 14.89
N TYR A 89 -5.44 4.18 13.61
CA TYR A 89 -6.09 2.94 13.19
C TYR A 89 -5.24 1.71 13.53
N LEU A 90 -3.92 1.84 13.42
CA LEU A 90 -3.01 0.79 13.86
C LEU A 90 -3.11 0.58 15.37
N MET A 91 -3.12 1.65 16.17
CA MET A 91 -3.25 1.54 17.62
C MET A 91 -4.58 0.87 18.01
N ILE A 92 -5.69 1.20 17.35
CA ILE A 92 -6.99 0.57 17.60
C ILE A 92 -6.98 -0.91 17.19
N ALA A 93 -6.41 -1.24 16.03
CA ALA A 93 -6.34 -2.63 15.57
C ALA A 93 -5.53 -3.54 16.52
N TYR A 94 -4.55 -2.97 17.22
CA TYR A 94 -3.68 -3.67 18.18
C TYR A 94 -3.96 -3.28 19.64
N SER A 95 -5.08 -2.61 19.94
CA SER A 95 -5.40 -2.21 21.31
C SER A 95 -5.93 -3.37 22.16
N GLU A 96 -6.47 -4.39 21.51
CA GLU A 96 -6.89 -5.61 22.19
C GLU A 96 -5.68 -6.45 22.62
N LEU A 97 -5.88 -7.28 23.65
CA LEU A 97 -4.83 -8.15 24.15
C LEU A 97 -4.42 -9.10 23.01
N ILE A 98 -3.20 -8.92 22.50
CA ILE A 98 -2.57 -9.95 21.68
C ILE A 98 -2.33 -11.12 22.63
N ASN A 99 -3.16 -12.16 22.52
CA ASN A 99 -2.95 -13.39 23.27
C ASN A 99 -1.58 -13.91 22.87
N LEU A 100 -0.63 -13.83 23.80
CA LEU A 100 0.66 -14.45 23.63
C LEU A 100 0.38 -15.93 23.43
N VAL A 101 0.85 -16.46 22.30
CA VAL A 101 0.89 -17.89 22.12
C VAL A 101 1.81 -18.41 23.22
N GLY A 102 1.30 -19.31 24.06
CA GLY A 102 2.07 -19.92 25.14
C GLY A 102 3.30 -20.64 24.60
N ASP A 103 4.17 -21.12 25.49
CA ASP A 103 5.32 -21.91 25.05
C ASP A 103 4.85 -23.12 24.23
N GLN A 104 5.61 -23.50 23.21
CA GLN A 104 5.25 -24.64 22.36
C GLN A 104 5.08 -25.93 23.17
N SER A 105 5.78 -26.07 24.30
CA SER A 105 5.63 -27.21 25.22
C SER A 105 4.25 -27.29 25.89
N ASP A 106 3.53 -26.17 26.00
CA ASP A 106 2.17 -26.11 26.56
C ASP A 106 1.08 -26.35 25.52
N TRP A 107 1.44 -26.50 24.24
CA TRP A 107 0.45 -26.66 23.17
C TRP A 107 -0.17 -28.06 23.18
N ILE A 108 -1.48 -28.11 23.28
CA ILE A 108 -2.25 -29.34 23.09
C ILE A 108 -2.36 -29.60 21.57
N ILE A 109 -1.52 -30.49 21.05
CA ILE A 109 -1.57 -30.93 19.64
C ILE A 109 -2.45 -32.17 19.56
N HIS A 110 -3.60 -32.08 18.90
CA HIS A 110 -4.47 -33.22 18.67
C HIS A 110 -3.83 -34.25 17.71
N GLU A 111 -4.16 -35.53 17.88
CA GLU A 111 -3.55 -36.65 17.15
C GLU A 111 -3.78 -36.56 15.63
N ASP A 112 -4.92 -36.02 15.21
CA ASP A 112 -5.26 -35.78 13.80
C ASP A 112 -4.33 -34.74 13.12
N VAL A 113 -3.83 -33.77 13.89
CA VAL A 113 -2.80 -32.82 13.44
C VAL A 113 -1.42 -33.45 13.53
N ARG A 114 -1.13 -34.17 14.62
CA ARG A 114 0.17 -34.82 14.85
C ARG A 114 0.49 -35.86 13.77
N CYS A 115 -0.51 -36.58 13.27
CA CYS A 115 -0.37 -37.57 12.23
C CYS A 115 -0.38 -37.01 10.80
N LYS A 116 -0.59 -35.69 10.60
CA LYS A 116 -0.53 -35.08 9.27
C LYS A 116 0.91 -35.00 8.77
N VAL A 117 1.22 -35.79 7.76
CA VAL A 117 2.45 -35.64 6.98
C VAL A 117 2.22 -34.61 5.88
N VAL A 118 2.92 -33.48 5.95
CA VAL A 118 2.88 -32.43 4.90
C VAL A 118 4.00 -32.69 3.92
N TYR A 119 3.66 -33.01 2.67
CA TYR A 119 4.63 -33.17 1.59
C TYR A 119 4.93 -31.81 0.93
N PRO A 120 6.14 -31.62 0.40
CA PRO A 120 6.44 -30.44 -0.40
C PRO A 120 5.49 -30.36 -1.62
N PRO A 121 5.16 -29.15 -2.09
CA PRO A 121 4.37 -28.99 -3.31
C PRO A 121 5.07 -29.69 -4.47
N VAL A 122 4.31 -30.48 -5.23
CA VAL A 122 4.83 -31.19 -6.40
C VAL A 122 5.18 -30.14 -7.47
N GLY A 123 6.47 -29.82 -7.59
CA GLY A 123 6.97 -28.92 -8.63
C GLY A 123 6.77 -29.56 -10.00
N GLY A 124 5.88 -28.99 -10.81
CA GLY A 124 5.54 -29.56 -12.11
C GLY A 124 4.88 -28.58 -13.06
N HIS A 125 5.50 -27.43 -13.30
CA HIS A 125 5.33 -26.78 -14.60
C HIS A 125 6.58 -27.11 -15.41
N SER A 126 6.48 -28.11 -16.27
CA SER A 126 7.37 -28.21 -17.42
C SER A 126 7.19 -26.91 -18.20
N ALA A 127 8.28 -26.18 -18.39
CA ALA A 127 8.32 -25.10 -19.36
C ALA A 127 8.04 -25.71 -20.73
N GLY A 128 6.87 -25.39 -21.29
CA GLY A 128 6.57 -25.55 -22.71
C GLY A 128 6.92 -24.28 -23.44
#